data_AF-A0A9D7P562-F1
#
_entry.id   AF-A0A9D7P562-F1
#
_cell.length_a   1.000
_cell.length_b   1.000
_cell.length_c   1.000
_cell.angle_alpha   90.00
_cell.angle_beta   90.00
_cell.angle_gamma   90.00
#
_symmetry.space_group_name_H-M   'P 1'
#
loop_
_entity.id
_entity.type
_entity.pdbx_description
1 polymer ?
#
loop_
_entity_poly.entity_id
_entity_poly.type
_entity_poly.pdbx_seq_one_letter_code
_entity_poly.pdbx_strand_id
1 'polypeptide(L)'
;MIRNYTFEAPEGACAGLTSPDSSRGCNTLQARRFFTPIGGDTQFIYNLEYRVPVFSVLSIAAFADVGSSFNARRYKDQVTNTNFIEQNITTSGIRLNPAGRVATQEEVASAPKDFLGNPVGFRNIFLTGESRNYDFVRTSQQNVKFLSDLRSSLGLEFRIQMPVINVPFRLIFAYNPQAKTDITDPTVLFLERRTVMRFTVGRTF
;
A
#
# COMPACT_ATOMS: atom_id res chain seq x y z
N MET A 1 29.66 21.57 11.58
CA MET A 1 28.29 21.98 11.88
C MET A 1 27.39 20.80 11.58
N ILE A 2 26.80 20.16 12.58
CA ILE A 2 25.83 19.08 12.36
C ILE A 2 24.63 19.74 11.69
N ARG A 3 24.39 19.41 10.41
CA ARG A 3 23.23 19.93 9.69
C ARG A 3 22.01 19.25 10.30
N ASN A 4 21.19 20.04 10.97
CA ASN A 4 19.89 19.65 11.48
C ASN A 4 19.05 19.20 10.28
N TYR A 5 18.75 17.92 10.16
CA TYR A 5 17.78 17.46 9.17
C TYR A 5 16.41 17.75 9.76
N THR A 6 15.86 18.90 9.40
CA THR A 6 14.45 19.18 9.65
C THR A 6 13.63 18.29 8.73
N PHE A 7 12.62 17.64 9.29
CA PHE A 7 11.58 17.01 8.51
C PHE A 7 10.92 18.08 7.63
N GLU A 8 11.15 18.02 6.32
CA GLU A 8 10.41 18.84 5.35
C GLU A 8 9.20 18.03 4.90
N ALA A 9 8.00 18.54 5.19
CA ALA A 9 6.77 17.90 4.75
C ALA A 9 6.80 17.72 3.22
N PRO A 10 6.15 16.71 2.63
CA PRO A 10 6.03 16.55 1.18
C PRO A 10 5.13 17.64 0.55
N GLU A 11 5.14 18.84 1.08
CA GLU A 11 4.45 20.03 0.63
C GLU A 11 5.50 21.07 0.20
N GLY A 12 5.09 22.15 -0.45
CA GLY A 12 6.04 23.18 -0.92
C GLY A 12 7.16 22.63 -1.81
N ALA A 13 8.41 22.82 -1.41
CA ALA A 13 9.60 22.43 -2.18
C ALA A 13 9.70 20.92 -2.42
N CYS A 14 9.08 20.10 -1.57
CA CYS A 14 9.09 18.63 -1.68
C CYS A 14 7.80 18.07 -2.32
N ALA A 15 6.87 18.92 -2.77
CA ALA A 15 5.63 18.47 -3.38
C ALA A 15 5.87 17.71 -4.69
N GLY A 16 5.15 16.58 -4.87
CA GLY A 16 5.21 15.78 -6.10
C GLY A 16 6.46 14.92 -6.26
N LEU A 17 7.37 14.94 -5.28
CA LEU A 17 8.54 14.06 -5.27
C LEU A 17 8.15 12.62 -4.98
N THR A 18 8.62 11.70 -5.81
CA THR A 18 8.44 10.25 -5.62
C THR A 18 9.69 9.55 -5.08
N SER A 19 10.83 10.26 -5.05
CA SER A 19 12.12 9.82 -4.53
C SER A 19 12.82 10.95 -3.77
N PRO A 20 13.85 10.64 -2.94
CA PRO A 20 14.60 11.65 -2.21
C PRO A 20 15.36 12.57 -3.19
N ASP A 21 15.47 13.85 -2.83
CA ASP A 21 16.18 14.87 -3.60
C ASP A 21 17.04 15.71 -2.64
N SER A 22 18.35 15.45 -2.67
CA SER A 22 19.33 16.13 -1.82
C SER A 22 19.55 17.59 -2.21
N SER A 23 19.27 17.99 -3.45
CA SER A 23 19.42 19.38 -3.91
C SER A 23 18.37 20.31 -3.31
N ARG A 24 17.17 19.76 -3.06
CA ARG A 24 16.06 20.45 -2.40
C ARG A 24 15.93 20.16 -0.90
N GLY A 25 16.81 19.32 -0.36
CA GLY A 25 16.73 18.89 1.05
C GLY A 25 15.55 17.98 1.37
N CYS A 26 14.96 17.33 0.36
CA CYS A 26 13.77 16.52 0.51
C CYS A 26 14.13 15.04 0.69
N ASN A 27 13.73 14.44 1.81
CA ASN A 27 13.86 12.99 2.03
C ASN A 27 12.47 12.32 1.98
N THR A 28 11.77 12.51 0.86
CA THR A 28 10.42 11.97 0.64
C THR A 28 10.48 10.75 -0.25
N LEU A 29 9.70 9.72 0.08
CA LEU A 29 9.52 8.55 -0.76
C LEU A 29 8.03 8.35 -1.02
N GLN A 30 7.67 8.02 -2.27
CA GLN A 30 6.31 7.58 -2.54
C GLN A 30 6.16 6.15 -2.00
N ALA A 31 5.59 6.02 -0.81
CA ALA A 31 5.23 4.72 -0.26
C ALA A 31 4.15 4.09 -1.15
N ARG A 32 4.53 3.11 -1.98
CA ARG A 32 3.60 2.19 -2.63
C ARG A 32 3.13 1.19 -1.57
N ARG A 33 2.19 1.56 -0.71
CA ARG A 33 1.65 0.64 0.31
C ARG A 33 0.17 0.36 0.08
N PHE A 34 -0.11 -0.91 -0.20
CA PHE A 34 -1.12 -1.76 0.42
C PHE A 34 -2.18 -1.05 1.26
N PHE A 35 -3.23 -0.55 0.62
CA PHE A 35 -4.42 -0.07 1.32
C PHE A 35 -5.38 -1.22 1.54
N THR A 36 -5.46 -1.77 2.76
CA THR A 36 -6.63 -2.57 3.13
C THR A 36 -7.84 -1.75 2.73
N PRO A 37 -8.71 -2.22 1.81
CA PRO A 37 -9.81 -1.41 1.35
C PRO A 37 -10.71 -1.14 2.55
N ILE A 38 -10.64 0.08 3.08
CA ILE A 38 -11.45 0.57 4.20
C ILE A 38 -12.81 1.10 3.73
N GLY A 39 -13.11 0.93 2.43
CA GLY A 39 -14.30 1.47 1.78
C GLY A 39 -14.12 2.91 1.32
N GLY A 40 -15.25 3.57 1.11
CA GLY A 40 -15.35 4.99 0.83
C GLY A 40 -16.62 5.56 1.46
N ASP A 41 -16.81 6.87 1.37
CA ASP A 41 -18.04 7.51 1.86
C ASP A 41 -19.27 7.24 0.98
N THR A 42 -19.04 6.80 -0.27
CA THR A 42 -20.07 6.60 -1.28
C THR A 42 -19.85 5.26 -1.97
N GLN A 43 -20.95 4.55 -2.20
CA GLN A 43 -20.94 3.28 -2.90
C GLN A 43 -21.94 3.32 -4.05
N PHE A 44 -21.51 2.85 -5.21
CA PHE A 44 -22.36 2.58 -6.36
C PHE A 44 -22.39 1.08 -6.61
N ILE A 45 -23.58 0.50 -6.74
CA ILE A 45 -23.78 -0.89 -7.11
C ILE A 45 -24.91 -0.95 -8.12
N TYR A 46 -24.71 -1.71 -9.18
CA TYR A 46 -25.72 -1.99 -10.19
C TYR A 46 -25.64 -3.46 -10.60
N ASN A 47 -26.81 -4.10 -10.70
CA ASN A 47 -26.96 -5.46 -11.20
C ASN A 47 -27.97 -5.45 -12.34
N LEU A 48 -27.56 -5.97 -13.48
CA LEU A 48 -28.41 -6.25 -14.63
C LEU A 48 -28.59 -7.76 -14.71
N GLU A 49 -29.83 -8.23 -14.75
CA GLU A 49 -30.14 -9.65 -14.86
C GLU A 49 -31.21 -9.89 -15.92
N TYR A 50 -30.93 -10.81 -16.84
CA TYR A 50 -31.86 -11.24 -17.87
C TYR A 50 -32.18 -12.73 -17.71
N ARG A 51 -33.44 -13.04 -17.35
CA ARG A 51 -33.91 -14.40 -17.09
C ARG A 51 -34.72 -14.93 -18.27
N VAL A 52 -34.35 -16.12 -18.75
CA VAL A 52 -35.08 -16.87 -19.76
C VAL A 52 -35.60 -18.18 -19.13
N PRO A 53 -36.92 -18.38 -19.02
CA PRO A 53 -37.46 -19.69 -18.70
C PRO A 53 -37.24 -20.60 -19.93
N VAL A 54 -36.53 -21.72 -19.76
CA VAL A 54 -36.29 -22.67 -20.86
C VAL A 54 -37.42 -23.70 -20.88
N PHE A 55 -37.71 -24.29 -19.73
CA PHE A 55 -38.86 -25.17 -19.50
C PHE A 55 -39.24 -25.15 -18.01
N SER A 56 -40.37 -25.76 -17.65
CA SER A 56 -41.01 -25.62 -16.31
C SER A 56 -40.03 -25.73 -15.11
N VAL A 57 -39.04 -26.62 -15.19
CA VAL A 57 -38.06 -26.84 -14.12
C VAL A 57 -36.69 -26.21 -14.37
N LEU A 58 -36.41 -25.57 -15.52
CA LEU A 58 -35.13 -24.92 -15.84
C LEU A 58 -35.33 -23.47 -16.27
N SER A 59 -34.65 -22.57 -15.58
CA SER A 59 -34.46 -21.18 -16.00
C SER A 59 -32.98 -20.85 -16.07
N ILE A 60 -32.61 -20.01 -17.03
CA ILE A 60 -31.25 -19.50 -17.18
C ILE A 60 -31.29 -18.00 -16.97
N ALA A 61 -30.33 -17.44 -16.24
CA ALA A 61 -30.15 -16.01 -16.11
C ALA A 61 -28.75 -15.62 -16.58
N ALA A 62 -28.66 -14.63 -17.46
CA ALA A 62 -27.41 -13.90 -17.67
C ALA A 62 -27.39 -12.71 -16.73
N PHE A 63 -26.27 -12.47 -16.05
CA PHE A 63 -26.12 -11.34 -15.15
C PHE A 63 -24.85 -10.55 -15.44
N ALA A 64 -24.93 -9.25 -15.18
CA ALA A 64 -23.82 -8.33 -15.19
C ALA A 64 -23.88 -7.45 -13.94
N ASP A 65 -22.85 -7.52 -13.12
CA ASP A 65 -22.69 -6.68 -11.94
C ASP A 65 -21.63 -5.63 -12.20
N VAL A 66 -21.88 -4.44 -11.69
CA VAL A 66 -20.91 -3.37 -11.66
C VAL A 66 -20.99 -2.69 -10.30
N GLY A 67 -19.85 -2.43 -9.67
CA GLY A 67 -19.81 -1.74 -8.39
C GLY A 67 -18.52 -0.97 -8.19
N SER A 68 -18.61 0.15 -7.49
CA SER A 68 -17.44 0.94 -7.09
C SER A 68 -17.68 1.55 -5.71
N SER A 69 -16.60 1.71 -4.94
CA SER A 69 -16.60 2.42 -3.67
C SER A 69 -15.58 3.54 -3.78
N PHE A 70 -16.00 4.77 -3.51
CA PHE A 70 -15.17 5.95 -3.68
C PHE A 70 -15.55 7.01 -2.66
N ASN A 71 -14.67 7.99 -2.48
CA ASN A 71 -15.00 9.20 -1.74
C ASN A 71 -15.57 10.23 -2.72
N ALA A 72 -16.84 10.60 -2.54
CA ALA A 72 -17.48 11.66 -3.32
C ALA A 72 -17.07 13.05 -2.83
N ARG A 73 -16.65 13.15 -1.56
CA ARG A 73 -16.20 14.39 -0.93
C ARG A 73 -14.70 14.37 -0.73
N ARG A 74 -14.10 15.57 -0.79
CA ARG A 74 -12.71 15.78 -0.40
C ARG A 74 -12.65 15.88 1.12
N TYR A 75 -11.72 15.15 1.73
CA TYR A 75 -11.46 15.22 3.16
C TYR A 75 -10.15 15.96 3.44
N LYS A 76 -9.90 16.28 4.71
CA LYS A 76 -8.59 16.80 5.10
C LYS A 76 -7.54 15.72 4.90
N ASP A 77 -6.32 16.13 4.54
CA ASP A 77 -5.20 15.22 4.44
C ASP A 77 -4.93 14.57 5.79
N GLN A 78 -4.64 13.28 5.77
CA GLN A 78 -4.34 12.52 6.98
C GLN A 78 -2.84 12.40 7.11
N VAL A 79 -2.34 12.69 8.31
CA VAL A 79 -0.93 12.61 8.64
C VAL A 79 -0.77 11.61 9.76
N THR A 80 -0.02 10.54 9.51
CA THR A 80 0.28 9.51 10.50
C THR A 80 1.77 9.53 10.78
N ASN A 81 2.14 9.53 12.06
CA ASN A 81 3.54 9.63 12.45
C ASN A 81 3.94 8.44 13.29
N THR A 82 5.17 7.99 13.14
CA THR A 82 5.74 6.98 14.03
C THR A 82 6.17 7.62 15.35
N ASN A 83 6.41 6.76 16.35
CA ASN A 83 7.20 7.12 17.52
C ASN A 83 8.63 7.48 17.09
N PHE A 84 9.31 8.23 17.95
CA PHE A 84 10.74 8.46 17.83
C PHE A 84 11.48 7.15 18.10
N ILE A 85 12.48 6.86 17.27
CA ILE A 85 13.38 5.74 17.43
C ILE A 85 14.79 6.31 17.47
N GLU A 86 15.58 5.91 18.47
CA GLU A 86 16.99 6.26 18.53
C GLU A 86 17.76 5.54 17.40
N GLN A 87 18.48 6.31 16.59
CA GLN A 87 19.26 5.82 15.47
C GLN A 87 20.70 6.32 15.56
N ASN A 88 21.65 5.43 15.28
CA ASN A 88 23.04 5.79 15.10
C ASN A 88 23.20 6.57 13.78
N ILE A 89 23.47 7.87 13.88
CA ILE A 89 23.71 8.76 12.73
C ILE A 89 25.04 8.39 12.05
N THR A 90 26.01 7.90 12.83
CA THR A 90 27.35 7.56 12.36
C THR A 90 27.53 6.04 12.38
N THR A 91 27.18 5.36 11.29
CA THR A 91 27.23 3.88 11.20
C THR A 91 28.63 3.30 11.49
N SER A 92 29.70 4.02 11.14
CA SER A 92 31.09 3.64 11.39
C SER A 92 31.75 4.37 12.57
N GLY A 93 31.04 5.31 13.20
CA GLY A 93 31.57 6.22 14.20
C GLY A 93 32.46 7.33 13.62
N ILE A 94 32.66 8.39 14.40
CA ILE A 94 33.59 9.49 14.09
C ILE A 94 34.83 9.31 14.95
N ARG A 95 35.99 9.23 14.31
CA ARG A 95 37.26 9.18 15.01
C ARG A 95 37.68 10.58 15.42
N LEU A 96 37.96 10.78 16.70
CA LEU A 96 38.50 12.00 17.25
C LEU A 96 39.96 11.81 17.62
N ASN A 97 40.79 12.82 17.35
CA ASN A 97 42.17 12.88 17.79
C ASN A 97 42.24 13.18 19.32
N PRO A 98 43.42 13.10 19.95
CA PRO A 98 43.58 13.39 21.39
C PRO A 98 43.11 14.80 21.80
N ALA A 99 43.17 15.77 20.87
CA ALA A 99 42.67 17.13 21.07
C ALA A 99 41.14 17.25 20.91
N GLY A 100 40.42 16.16 20.66
CA GLY A 100 38.97 16.12 20.54
C GLY A 100 38.41 16.60 19.20
N ARG A 101 39.25 16.80 18.18
CA ARG A 101 38.84 17.19 16.82
C ARG A 101 38.63 15.96 15.95
N VAL A 102 37.81 16.06 14.90
CA VAL A 102 37.64 14.98 13.90
C VAL A 102 38.99 14.69 13.26
N ALA A 103 39.43 13.43 13.39
CA ALA A 103 40.71 12.96 12.90
C ALA A 103 40.69 12.80 11.37
N THR A 104 41.72 13.29 10.69
CA THR A 104 41.90 13.00 9.27
C THR A 104 42.53 11.62 9.06
N GLN A 105 42.44 11.09 7.83
CA GLN A 105 43.03 9.78 7.53
C GLN A 105 44.56 9.78 7.69
N GLU A 106 45.21 10.91 7.39
CA GLU A 106 46.65 11.10 7.51
C GLU A 106 47.10 11.15 8.97
N GLU A 107 46.34 11.83 9.84
CA GLU A 107 46.59 11.85 11.29
C GLU A 107 46.46 10.45 11.90
N VAL A 108 45.48 9.67 11.44
CA VAL A 108 45.29 8.28 11.88
C VAL A 108 46.39 7.36 11.36
N ALA A 109 46.86 7.58 10.13
CA ALA A 109 47.92 6.77 9.51
C ALA A 109 49.30 7.02 10.14
N SER A 110 49.56 8.26 10.58
CA SER A 110 50.82 8.67 11.24
C SER A 110 50.81 8.49 12.76
N ALA A 111 49.68 8.11 13.34
CA ALA A 111 49.56 7.91 14.78
C ALA A 111 50.40 6.71 15.29
N PRO A 112 51.01 6.82 16.49
CA PRO A 112 51.57 5.68 17.18
C PRO A 112 50.50 4.60 17.37
N LYS A 113 50.84 3.34 17.11
CA LYS A 113 49.93 2.20 17.24
C LYS A 113 50.27 1.35 18.46
N ASP A 114 49.25 0.81 19.12
CA ASP A 114 49.43 -0.19 20.17
C ASP A 114 49.81 -1.57 19.57
N PHE A 115 50.01 -2.56 20.45
CA PHE A 115 50.33 -3.93 20.04
C PHE A 115 49.22 -4.61 19.22
N LEU A 116 47.98 -4.08 19.27
CA LEU A 116 46.82 -4.54 18.48
C LEU A 116 46.66 -3.76 17.17
N GLY A 117 47.55 -2.79 16.88
CA GLY A 117 47.51 -1.97 15.68
C GLY A 117 46.56 -0.77 15.74
N ASN A 118 45.98 -0.45 16.90
CA ASN A 118 45.06 0.67 17.07
C ASN A 118 45.84 1.98 17.33
N PRO A 119 45.43 3.10 16.72
CA PRO A 119 46.06 4.39 16.94
C PRO A 119 45.83 4.89 18.38
N VAL A 120 46.92 5.11 19.11
CA VAL A 120 46.90 5.49 20.54
C VAL A 120 46.41 6.92 20.71
N GLY A 121 45.49 7.13 21.65
CA GLY A 121 44.92 8.44 21.97
C GLY A 121 43.78 8.89 21.05
N PHE A 122 43.47 8.12 20.00
CA PHE A 122 42.29 8.35 19.18
C PHE A 122 41.08 7.63 19.79
N ARG A 123 39.92 8.28 19.76
CA ARG A 123 38.66 7.71 20.25
C ARG A 123 37.64 7.65 19.14
N ASN A 124 36.89 6.55 19.03
CA ASN A 124 35.74 6.49 18.13
C ASN A 124 34.49 6.85 18.94
N ILE A 125 33.74 7.85 18.48
CA ILE A 125 32.45 8.21 19.08
C ILE A 125 31.32 7.90 18.12
N PHE A 126 30.17 7.51 18.66
CA PHE A 126 28.95 7.34 17.89
C PHE A 126 27.99 8.47 18.23
N LEU A 127 27.41 9.07 17.21
CA LEU A 127 26.34 10.04 17.39
C LEU A 127 25.01 9.30 17.27
N THR A 128 24.21 9.34 18.33
CA THR A 128 22.81 8.94 18.28
C THR A 128 21.92 10.15 18.07
N GLY A 129 20.81 9.95 17.39
CA GLY A 129 19.75 10.93 17.27
C GLY A 129 18.41 10.25 17.14
N GLU A 130 17.36 10.97 17.48
CA GLU A 130 16.01 10.48 17.31
C GLU A 130 15.55 10.70 15.87
N SER A 131 14.98 9.65 15.27
CA SER A 131 14.39 9.70 13.94
C SER A 131 12.92 9.27 14.01
N ARG A 132 12.09 9.90 13.18
CA ARG A 132 10.69 9.52 13.02
C ARG A 132 10.26 9.68 11.56
N ASN A 133 9.27 8.89 11.16
CA ASN A 133 8.68 8.96 9.84
C ASN A 133 7.28 9.57 9.91
N TYR A 134 6.92 10.28 8.84
CA TYR A 134 5.61 10.87 8.62
C TYR A 134 5.02 10.31 7.33
N ASP A 135 3.83 9.74 7.41
CA ASP A 135 3.06 9.21 6.29
C ASP A 135 1.89 10.15 5.99
N PHE A 136 1.84 10.66 4.76
CA PHE A 136 0.80 11.59 4.31
C PHE A 136 -0.15 10.90 3.33
N VAL A 137 -1.43 10.85 3.68
CA VAL A 137 -2.51 10.40 2.78
C VAL A 137 -3.28 11.63 2.30
N ARG A 138 -3.11 11.95 1.01
CA ARG A 138 -3.69 13.15 0.39
C ARG A 138 -5.14 12.96 -0.03
N THR A 139 -6.05 12.91 0.95
CA THR A 139 -7.48 12.79 0.67
C THR A 139 -8.10 14.11 0.17
N SER A 140 -7.44 15.26 0.40
CA SER A 140 -7.92 16.57 -0.08
C SER A 140 -7.76 16.74 -1.59
N GLN A 141 -6.74 16.10 -2.16
CA GLN A 141 -6.43 16.11 -3.60
C GLN A 141 -7.03 14.90 -4.32
N GLN A 142 -7.92 14.15 -3.67
CA GLN A 142 -8.57 13.00 -4.26
C GLN A 142 -9.41 13.44 -5.46
N ASN A 143 -9.11 12.86 -6.62
CA ASN A 143 -9.96 12.95 -7.78
C ASN A 143 -11.01 11.83 -7.69
N VAL A 144 -12.27 12.14 -7.98
CA VAL A 144 -13.35 11.14 -7.95
C VAL A 144 -13.16 10.23 -9.15
N LYS A 145 -12.50 9.08 -8.95
CA LYS A 145 -12.22 8.13 -10.03
C LYS A 145 -13.21 6.98 -10.07
N PHE A 146 -14.48 7.31 -10.22
CA PHE A 146 -15.57 6.33 -10.35
C PHE A 146 -15.26 5.22 -11.38
N LEU A 147 -14.65 5.59 -12.51
CA LEU A 147 -14.35 4.67 -13.61
C LEU A 147 -13.06 3.85 -13.42
N SER A 148 -12.07 4.34 -12.65
CA SER A 148 -10.81 3.57 -12.46
C SER A 148 -10.93 2.46 -11.43
N ASP A 149 -11.84 2.63 -10.48
CA ASP A 149 -12.03 1.71 -9.34
C ASP A 149 -13.32 0.89 -9.52
N LEU A 150 -13.76 0.73 -10.77
CA LEU A 150 -14.96 0.01 -11.12
C LEU A 150 -14.69 -1.49 -11.08
N ARG A 151 -15.32 -2.23 -10.17
CA ARG A 151 -15.35 -3.69 -10.23
C ARG A 151 -16.54 -4.14 -11.07
N SER A 152 -16.35 -5.17 -11.87
CA SER A 152 -17.41 -5.71 -12.72
C SER A 152 -17.35 -7.22 -12.78
N SER A 153 -18.50 -7.89 -12.80
CA SER A 153 -18.61 -9.32 -13.09
C SER A 153 -19.68 -9.58 -14.15
N LEU A 154 -19.46 -10.61 -14.96
CA LEU A 154 -20.37 -11.10 -15.98
C LEU A 154 -20.56 -12.59 -15.75
N GLY A 155 -21.77 -13.10 -15.84
CA GLY A 155 -22.00 -14.51 -15.55
C GLY A 155 -23.32 -15.09 -16.01
N LEU A 156 -23.43 -16.39 -15.76
CA LEU A 156 -24.60 -17.22 -16.07
C LEU A 156 -25.04 -17.97 -14.81
N GLU A 157 -26.32 -17.91 -14.49
CA GLU A 157 -26.99 -18.72 -13.48
C GLU A 157 -27.92 -19.72 -14.16
N PHE A 158 -27.74 -21.01 -13.89
CA PHE A 158 -28.70 -22.06 -14.22
C PHE A 158 -29.48 -22.40 -12.97
N ARG A 159 -30.81 -22.28 -13.02
CA ARG A 159 -31.70 -22.58 -11.91
C ARG A 159 -32.61 -23.73 -12.28
N ILE A 160 -32.42 -24.85 -11.60
CA ILE A 160 -33.13 -26.11 -11.79
C ILE A 160 -34.02 -26.37 -10.58
N GLN A 161 -35.31 -26.55 -10.77
CA GLN A 161 -36.23 -26.96 -9.71
C GLN A 161 -36.10 -28.47 -9.47
N MET A 162 -35.68 -28.86 -8.27
CA MET A 162 -35.46 -30.27 -7.96
C MET A 162 -36.78 -31.01 -7.73
N PRO A 163 -37.08 -32.10 -8.49
CA PRO A 163 -38.39 -32.74 -8.45
C PRO A 163 -38.76 -33.37 -7.10
N VAL A 164 -37.79 -33.99 -6.42
CA VAL A 164 -38.03 -34.78 -5.20
C VAL A 164 -38.15 -33.90 -3.95
N ILE A 165 -37.39 -32.80 -3.92
CA ILE A 165 -37.22 -31.96 -2.72
C ILE A 165 -37.81 -30.55 -2.88
N ASN A 166 -38.45 -30.25 -4.01
CA ASN A 166 -39.08 -28.96 -4.38
C ASN A 166 -38.25 -27.72 -3.99
N VAL A 167 -36.93 -27.84 -4.09
CA VAL A 167 -35.99 -26.74 -3.83
C VAL A 167 -35.23 -26.40 -5.11
N PRO A 168 -34.93 -25.11 -5.34
CA PRO A 168 -34.12 -24.72 -6.47
C PRO A 168 -32.65 -25.11 -6.24
N PHE A 169 -32.07 -25.82 -7.19
CA PHE A 169 -30.63 -25.93 -7.40
C PHE A 169 -30.19 -24.77 -8.30
N ARG A 170 -29.15 -24.03 -7.90
CA ARG A 170 -28.57 -22.98 -8.73
C ARG A 170 -27.11 -23.29 -8.99
N LEU A 171 -26.69 -23.12 -10.22
CA LEU A 171 -25.30 -23.17 -10.63
C LEU A 171 -24.92 -21.85 -11.26
N ILE A 172 -23.90 -21.20 -10.71
CA ILE A 172 -23.50 -19.83 -11.04
C ILE A 172 -22.06 -19.88 -11.56
N PHE A 173 -21.86 -19.35 -12.77
CA PHE A 173 -20.55 -19.07 -13.34
C PHE A 173 -20.39 -17.56 -13.43
N ALA A 174 -19.33 -17.03 -12.83
CA ALA A 174 -19.02 -15.60 -12.86
C ALA A 174 -17.59 -15.40 -13.38
N TYR A 175 -17.42 -14.38 -14.21
CA TYR A 175 -16.18 -13.91 -14.80
C TYR A 175 -15.98 -12.43 -14.45
N ASN A 176 -14.84 -12.09 -13.84
CA ASN A 176 -14.45 -10.72 -13.54
C ASN A 176 -13.33 -10.28 -14.51
N PRO A 177 -13.63 -9.44 -15.54
CA PRO A 177 -12.63 -8.98 -16.50
C PRO A 177 -11.49 -8.18 -15.83
N GLN A 178 -11.80 -7.43 -14.78
CA GLN A 178 -10.90 -6.51 -14.08
C GLN A 178 -10.20 -7.15 -12.87
N ALA A 179 -10.26 -8.48 -12.72
CA ALA A 179 -9.66 -9.19 -11.61
C ALA A 179 -8.14 -8.96 -11.55
N LYS A 180 -7.66 -8.53 -10.39
CA LYS A 180 -6.23 -8.41 -10.12
C LYS A 180 -5.65 -9.76 -9.69
N THR A 181 -4.97 -10.44 -10.63
CA THR A 181 -4.42 -11.79 -10.44
C THR A 181 -2.90 -11.83 -10.27
N ASP A 182 -2.22 -10.70 -10.36
CA ASP A 182 -0.76 -10.62 -10.29
C ASP A 182 -0.27 -10.67 -8.83
N ILE A 183 0.50 -11.71 -8.50
CA ILE A 183 1.12 -11.90 -7.17
C ILE A 183 2.32 -10.98 -6.95
N THR A 184 2.89 -10.42 -8.02
CA THR A 184 4.07 -9.55 -7.98
C THR A 184 3.70 -8.08 -7.91
N ASP A 185 2.42 -7.74 -8.13
CA ASP A 185 1.92 -6.37 -8.03
C ASP A 185 1.74 -5.98 -6.56
N PRO A 186 2.54 -5.01 -6.05
CA PRO A 186 2.46 -4.56 -4.66
C PRO A 186 1.16 -3.79 -4.32
N THR A 187 0.25 -3.61 -5.29
CA THR A 187 -1.07 -3.00 -5.07
C THR A 187 -2.18 -4.04 -4.84
N VAL A 188 -1.87 -5.34 -4.94
CA VAL A 188 -2.82 -6.44 -4.79
C VAL A 188 -2.73 -7.01 -3.39
N LEU A 189 -3.79 -6.79 -2.58
CA LEU A 189 -3.87 -7.30 -1.21
C LEU A 189 -4.48 -8.69 -1.10
N PHE A 190 -5.39 -9.00 -2.02
CA PHE A 190 -6.06 -10.27 -2.10
C PHE A 190 -6.05 -10.67 -3.57
N LEU A 191 -5.67 -11.90 -3.85
CA LEU A 191 -5.75 -12.47 -5.19
C LEU A 191 -7.23 -12.58 -5.58
N GLU A 192 -7.68 -11.66 -6.44
CA GLU A 192 -9.03 -11.70 -6.97
C GLU A 192 -9.10 -12.83 -7.99
N ARG A 193 -10.05 -13.74 -7.83
CA ARG A 193 -10.27 -14.82 -8.80
C ARG A 193 -10.96 -14.25 -10.04
N ARG A 194 -10.34 -14.42 -11.21
CA ARG A 194 -10.93 -14.01 -12.50
C ARG A 194 -12.18 -14.82 -12.85
N THR A 195 -12.25 -16.09 -12.47
CA THR A 195 -13.41 -16.96 -12.69
C THR A 195 -13.82 -17.62 -11.38
N VAL A 196 -15.13 -17.73 -11.17
CA VAL A 196 -15.72 -18.38 -10.00
C VAL A 196 -16.90 -19.24 -10.44
N MET A 197 -16.94 -20.46 -9.92
CA MET A 197 -18.08 -21.37 -10.02
C MET A 197 -18.65 -21.55 -8.61
N ARG A 198 -19.95 -21.32 -8.45
CA ARG A 198 -20.67 -21.50 -7.19
C ARG A 198 -21.94 -22.30 -7.45
N PHE A 199 -22.38 -23.07 -6.46
CA PHE A 199 -23.67 -23.74 -6.52
C PHE A 199 -24.40 -23.57 -5.18
N THR A 200 -25.73 -23.61 -5.22
CA THR A 200 -26.59 -23.53 -4.03
C THR A 200 -27.75 -24.49 -4.16
N VAL A 201 -28.21 -25.05 -3.03
CA VAL A 201 -29.40 -25.93 -2.96
C VAL A 201 -30.37 -25.33 -1.94
N GLY A 202 -31.59 -24.99 -2.35
CA GLY A 202 -32.61 -24.45 -1.43
C GLY A 202 -32.55 -22.94 -1.25
N ARG A 203 -32.94 -22.47 -0.06
CA ARG A 203 -32.95 -21.06 0.31
C ARG A 203 -31.60 -20.68 0.91
N THR A 204 -30.60 -20.38 0.10
CA THR A 204 -29.43 -19.65 0.59
C THR A 204 -29.00 -18.54 -0.36
N PHE A 205 -28.71 -17.39 0.26
CA PHE A 205 -27.96 -16.24 -0.24
C PHE A 205 -26.84 -15.98 0.74
#